data_AF-A0A5B6YWV5-F1
#
_entry.id   AF-A0A5B6YWV5-F1
#
_cell.length_a   1.000
_cell.length_b   1.000
_cell.length_c   1.000
_cell.angle_alpha   90.00
_cell.angle_beta   90.00
_cell.angle_gamma   90.00
#
_symmetry.space_group_name_H-M   'P 1'
#
loop_
_entity.id
_entity.type
_entity.pdbx_description
1 polymer ?
#
loop_
_entity_poly.entity_id
_entity_poly.type
_entity_poly.pdbx_seq_one_letter_code
_entity_poly.pdbx_strand_id
1 'polypeptide(L)'
;MLHVFQIPPELHDAFITTIDNGNIRTMPNRSMPAAPHPTPGALLMGDAFNMRHPLTGGGMTVALSDIVVLRDLLRPLRDLNDTSTLCKYLESFYTLRKPVASTINTLAGALYKVFSASPDQARKEMRQACFDYLSLGGVFSMGPVSLLSGLNPRPLSLVLHFFAVAIYGVGRLLLPFPSPMRMWIGARLISSASGIIFPIIKAEGVRQMFFPATVPAYYRAPPVN
;
A
#
# COMPACT_ATOMS: atom_id res chain seq x y z
N MET A 1 6.11 35.45 -12.88
CA MET A 1 5.83 34.13 -12.24
C MET A 1 7.13 33.35 -12.34
N LEU A 2 7.89 33.20 -11.24
CA LEU A 2 9.12 32.40 -11.27
C LEU A 2 8.71 30.94 -11.49
N HIS A 3 9.03 30.39 -12.67
CA HIS A 3 8.94 28.95 -12.90
C HIS A 3 9.97 28.29 -12.00
N VAL A 4 9.54 27.86 -10.81
CA VAL A 4 10.36 26.99 -9.97
C VAL A 4 10.43 25.66 -10.69
N PHE A 5 11.59 25.35 -11.27
CA PHE A 5 11.87 24.01 -11.78
C PHE A 5 11.74 23.03 -10.61
N GLN A 6 10.84 22.05 -10.77
CA GLN A 6 10.57 21.03 -9.74
C GLN A 6 11.59 19.89 -9.79
N ILE A 7 12.47 19.88 -10.79
CA ILE A 7 13.50 18.87 -10.99
C ILE A 7 14.80 19.36 -10.29
N PRO A 8 15.59 18.48 -9.65
CA PRO A 8 16.91 18.83 -9.14
C PRO A 8 17.88 19.28 -10.25
N PRO A 9 18.75 20.29 -10.03
CA PRO A 9 19.65 20.82 -11.06
C PRO A 9 20.48 19.76 -11.78
N GLU A 10 20.92 18.73 -11.05
CA GLU A 10 21.75 17.64 -11.56
C GLU A 10 21.05 16.80 -12.64
N LEU A 11 19.72 16.88 -12.73
CA LEU A 11 18.90 16.12 -13.69
C LEU A 11 18.34 16.99 -14.82
N HIS A 12 18.58 18.30 -14.84
CA HIS A 12 17.96 19.23 -15.80
C HIS A 12 18.34 18.92 -17.25
N ASP A 13 19.63 18.85 -17.55
CA ASP A 13 20.11 18.65 -18.92
C ASP A 13 19.62 17.32 -19.51
N ALA A 14 19.70 16.26 -18.72
CA ALA A 14 19.21 14.93 -19.11
C ALA A 14 17.69 14.91 -19.31
N PHE A 15 16.93 15.60 -18.45
CA PHE A 15 15.49 15.71 -18.57
C PHE A 15 15.09 16.44 -19.86
N ILE A 16 15.64 17.62 -20.11
CA ILE A 16 15.33 18.43 -21.31
C ILE A 16 15.72 17.66 -22.58
N THR A 17 16.93 17.10 -22.64
CA THR A 17 17.40 16.29 -23.77
C THR A 17 16.42 15.15 -24.10
N THR A 18 15.88 14.48 -23.07
CA THR A 18 14.96 13.36 -23.27
C THR A 18 13.57 13.82 -23.74
N ILE A 19 13.10 14.99 -23.28
CA ILE A 19 11.84 15.59 -23.74
C ILE A 19 11.95 15.97 -25.22
N ASP A 20 13.05 16.59 -25.62
CA ASP A 20 13.29 17.01 -27.02
C ASP A 20 13.37 15.81 -27.98
N ASN A 21 13.85 14.66 -27.51
CA ASN A 21 13.86 13.40 -28.26
C ASN A 21 12.46 12.78 -28.48
N GLY A 22 11.41 13.25 -27.79
CA GLY A 22 10.00 12.97 -28.11
C GLY A 22 9.46 11.56 -27.79
N ASN A 23 10.22 10.66 -27.18
CA ASN A 23 9.77 9.29 -26.85
C ASN A 23 9.06 9.20 -25.48
N ILE A 24 8.00 9.98 -25.29
CA ILE A 24 7.23 9.98 -24.04
C ILE A 24 6.14 8.91 -24.09
N ARG A 25 6.22 7.92 -23.20
CA ARG A 25 5.22 6.85 -23.06
C ARG A 25 4.34 7.12 -21.84
N THR A 26 3.05 6.84 -21.96
CA THR A 26 2.08 6.97 -20.88
C THR A 26 1.47 5.61 -20.57
N MET A 27 1.25 5.35 -19.27
CA MET A 27 0.57 4.15 -18.78
C MET A 27 -0.50 4.56 -17.77
N PRO A 28 -1.66 3.90 -17.75
CA PRO A 28 -2.72 4.23 -16.80
C PRO A 28 -2.36 3.76 -15.38
N ASN A 29 -2.54 4.64 -14.39
CA ASN A 29 -2.46 4.27 -12.98
C ASN A 29 -3.80 3.65 -12.53
N ARG A 30 -3.89 2.33 -12.54
CA ARG A 30 -5.11 1.60 -12.14
C ARG A 30 -5.05 1.14 -10.69
N SER A 31 -6.22 0.99 -10.10
CA SER A 31 -6.42 0.34 -8.80
C SER A 31 -7.55 -0.65 -8.94
N MET A 32 -7.32 -1.90 -8.56
CA MET A 32 -8.30 -2.97 -8.67
C MET A 32 -8.21 -3.87 -7.43
N PRO A 33 -9.23 -3.83 -6.55
CA PRO A 33 -9.25 -4.68 -5.38
C PRO A 33 -9.33 -6.15 -5.79
N ALA A 34 -8.73 -7.03 -4.99
CA ALA A 34 -8.84 -8.47 -5.19
C ALA A 34 -10.29 -8.92 -4.92
N ALA A 35 -10.94 -9.49 -5.95
CA ALA A 35 -12.26 -10.09 -5.85
C ALA A 35 -12.17 -11.56 -6.29
N PRO A 36 -11.98 -12.51 -5.36
CA PRO A 36 -11.90 -13.92 -5.70
C PRO A 36 -13.20 -14.41 -6.35
N HIS A 37 -13.08 -15.07 -7.50
CA HIS A 37 -14.16 -15.80 -8.15
C HIS A 37 -13.73 -17.27 -8.30
N PRO A 38 -14.07 -18.13 -7.32
CA PRO A 38 -13.71 -19.55 -7.35
C PRO A 38 -14.19 -20.19 -8.65
N THR A 39 -13.24 -20.64 -9.47
CA THR A 39 -13.51 -21.25 -10.77
C THR A 39 -12.71 -22.55 -10.83
N PRO A 40 -13.37 -23.73 -10.86
CA PRO A 40 -12.67 -25.01 -10.93
C PRO A 40 -11.70 -25.06 -12.11
N GLY A 41 -10.44 -25.43 -11.84
CA GLY A 41 -9.38 -25.52 -12.85
C GLY A 41 -8.71 -24.20 -13.24
N ALA A 42 -9.10 -23.07 -12.63
CA ALA A 42 -8.51 -21.77 -12.92
C ALA A 42 -8.13 -20.99 -11.66
N LEU A 43 -7.01 -20.25 -11.72
CA LEU A 43 -6.55 -19.36 -10.67
C LEU A 43 -6.06 -18.05 -11.28
N LEU A 44 -6.51 -16.92 -10.74
CA LEU A 44 -6.11 -15.59 -11.20
C LEU A 44 -5.05 -15.00 -10.25
N MET A 45 -3.98 -14.43 -10.82
CA MET A 45 -2.86 -13.85 -10.06
C MET A 45 -2.30 -12.60 -10.71
N GLY A 46 -1.39 -11.92 -10.01
CA GLY A 46 -0.71 -10.71 -10.48
C GLY A 46 -1.67 -9.53 -10.66
N ASP A 47 -1.31 -8.62 -11.55
CA ASP A 47 -2.13 -7.44 -11.84
C ASP A 47 -3.46 -7.78 -12.53
N ALA A 48 -3.59 -8.98 -13.12
CA ALA A 48 -4.89 -9.46 -13.60
C ALA A 48 -5.87 -9.73 -12.44
N PHE A 49 -5.37 -9.99 -11.23
CA PHE A 49 -6.18 -10.25 -10.04
C PHE A 49 -6.27 -9.05 -9.09
N ASN A 50 -5.18 -8.32 -8.91
CA ASN A 50 -5.12 -7.24 -7.93
C ASN A 50 -4.09 -6.19 -8.34
N MET A 51 -4.58 -5.00 -8.74
CA MET A 51 -3.75 -3.84 -9.07
C MET A 51 -3.76 -2.81 -7.94
N ARG A 52 -2.65 -2.10 -7.80
CA ARG A 52 -2.48 -0.98 -6.89
C ARG A 52 -1.77 0.17 -7.59
N HIS A 53 -1.80 1.35 -6.98
CA HIS A 53 -1.06 2.50 -7.51
C HIS A 53 0.45 2.17 -7.63
N PRO A 54 1.12 2.46 -8.77
CA PRO A 54 2.50 2.03 -9.00
C PRO A 54 3.55 2.84 -8.23
N LEU A 55 3.14 3.90 -7.51
CA LEU A 55 4.03 4.82 -6.77
C LEU A 55 5.03 4.13 -5.85
N THR A 56 4.65 3.02 -5.22
CA THR A 56 5.54 2.28 -4.30
C THR A 56 6.29 1.14 -4.97
N GLY A 57 6.07 0.89 -6.27
CA GLY A 57 6.72 -0.22 -7.00
C GLY A 57 6.34 -1.62 -6.51
N GLY A 58 5.34 -1.77 -5.63
CA GLY A 58 5.06 -3.02 -4.92
C GLY A 58 4.36 -4.13 -5.72
N GLY A 59 3.98 -3.89 -6.99
CA GLY A 59 3.23 -4.86 -7.80
C GLY A 59 3.98 -6.19 -7.99
N MET A 60 5.26 -6.12 -8.38
CA MET A 60 6.11 -7.31 -8.55
C MET A 60 6.37 -8.02 -7.22
N THR A 61 6.57 -7.26 -6.13
CA THR A 61 6.74 -7.83 -4.79
C THR A 61 5.53 -8.66 -4.37
N VAL A 62 4.32 -8.15 -4.60
CA VAL A 62 3.09 -8.91 -4.30
C VAL A 62 2.98 -10.13 -5.21
N ALA A 63 3.27 -10.00 -6.51
CA ALA A 63 3.22 -11.14 -7.43
C ALA A 63 4.19 -12.27 -7.03
N LEU A 64 5.42 -11.93 -6.66
CA LEU A 64 6.42 -12.90 -6.19
C LEU A 64 6.03 -13.50 -4.83
N SER A 65 5.49 -12.70 -3.91
CA SER A 65 4.96 -13.21 -2.64
C SER A 65 3.78 -14.17 -2.86
N ASP A 66 2.89 -13.86 -3.80
CA ASP A 66 1.77 -14.72 -4.17
C ASP A 66 2.26 -16.06 -4.74
N ILE A 67 3.32 -16.05 -5.56
CA ILE A 67 3.94 -17.28 -6.08
C ILE A 67 4.47 -18.16 -4.95
N VAL A 68 5.10 -17.59 -3.92
CA VAL A 68 5.59 -18.36 -2.77
C VAL A 68 4.44 -19.04 -2.02
N VAL A 69 3.37 -18.30 -1.73
CA VAL A 69 2.17 -18.86 -1.07
C VAL A 69 1.55 -19.97 -1.92
N LEU A 70 1.38 -19.73 -3.22
CA LEU A 70 0.80 -20.73 -4.12
C LEU A 70 1.68 -21.97 -4.22
N ARG A 71 3.00 -21.81 -4.37
CA ARG A 71 3.96 -22.93 -4.38
C ARG A 71 3.80 -23.80 -3.13
N ASP A 72 3.68 -23.19 -1.96
CA ASP A 72 3.57 -23.93 -0.70
C ASP A 72 2.23 -24.67 -0.57
N LEU A 73 1.14 -24.10 -1.10
CA LEU A 73 -0.15 -24.78 -1.22
C LEU A 73 -0.12 -25.93 -2.24
N LEU A 74 0.59 -25.76 -3.37
CA LEU A 74 0.66 -26.78 -4.41
C LEU A 74 1.61 -27.93 -4.07
N ARG A 75 2.68 -27.67 -3.31
CA ARG A 75 3.72 -28.65 -2.95
C ARG A 75 3.18 -30.00 -2.41
N PRO A 76 2.19 -30.06 -1.49
CA PRO A 76 1.68 -31.34 -0.99
C PRO A 76 0.75 -32.07 -1.96
N LEU A 77 0.32 -31.44 -3.05
CA LEU A 77 -0.64 -32.01 -4.00
C LEU A 77 0.08 -32.94 -4.99
N ARG A 78 -0.43 -34.16 -5.14
CA ARG A 78 0.09 -35.15 -6.11
C ARG A 78 -0.76 -35.23 -7.37
N ASP A 79 -2.06 -34.98 -7.23
CA ASP A 79 -3.03 -34.98 -8.31
C ASP A 79 -3.71 -33.60 -8.42
N LEU A 80 -3.84 -33.11 -9.65
CA LEU A 80 -4.48 -31.84 -9.98
C LEU A 80 -5.78 -32.03 -10.80
N ASN A 81 -6.28 -33.25 -10.96
CA ASN A 81 -7.46 -33.54 -11.78
C ASN A 81 -8.79 -33.25 -11.06
N ASP A 82 -8.85 -33.35 -9.72
CA ASP A 82 -10.04 -32.98 -8.94
C ASP A 82 -10.17 -31.46 -8.78
N THR A 83 -10.59 -30.81 -9.87
CA THR A 83 -10.72 -29.35 -9.95
C THR A 83 -11.65 -28.74 -8.90
N SER A 84 -12.66 -29.48 -8.43
CA SER A 84 -13.63 -29.01 -7.43
C SER A 84 -12.98 -28.95 -6.04
N THR A 85 -12.32 -30.04 -5.64
CA THR A 85 -11.62 -30.11 -4.36
C THR A 85 -10.43 -29.14 -4.32
N LEU A 86 -9.69 -29.04 -5.43
CA LEU A 86 -8.60 -28.07 -5.57
C LEU A 86 -9.09 -26.63 -5.48
N CYS A 87 -10.21 -26.30 -6.13
CA CYS A 87 -10.79 -24.96 -6.06
C CYS A 87 -11.10 -24.56 -4.61
N LYS A 88 -11.71 -25.47 -3.85
CA LYS A 88 -11.99 -25.25 -2.41
C LYS A 88 -10.71 -25.14 -1.61
N TYR A 89 -9.74 -26.02 -1.83
CA TYR A 89 -8.47 -25.96 -1.11
C TYR A 89 -7.72 -24.65 -1.39
N LEU A 90 -7.65 -24.23 -2.65
CA LEU A 90 -6.92 -23.03 -3.07
C LEU A 90 -7.58 -21.72 -2.63
N GLU A 91 -8.80 -21.68 -2.08
CA GLU A 91 -9.29 -20.41 -1.48
C GLU A 91 -8.43 -19.97 -0.29
N SER A 92 -7.66 -20.89 0.32
CA SER A 92 -6.62 -20.59 1.31
C SER A 92 -5.62 -19.55 0.79
N PHE A 93 -5.28 -19.59 -0.50
CA PHE A 93 -4.40 -18.61 -1.15
C PHE A 93 -4.88 -17.18 -0.91
N TYR A 94 -6.17 -16.91 -1.08
CA TYR A 94 -6.74 -15.57 -0.92
C TYR A 94 -6.65 -15.05 0.50
N THR A 95 -6.66 -15.94 1.49
CA THR A 95 -6.48 -15.58 2.91
C THR A 95 -5.02 -15.38 3.24
N LEU A 96 -4.16 -16.33 2.86
CA LEU A 96 -2.74 -16.35 3.21
C LEU A 96 -1.96 -15.19 2.58
N ARG A 97 -2.33 -14.75 1.38
CA ARG A 97 -1.70 -13.59 0.73
C ARG A 97 -2.07 -12.25 1.36
N LYS A 98 -3.20 -12.16 2.06
CA LYS A 98 -3.77 -10.85 2.44
C LYS A 98 -2.86 -9.99 3.30
N PRO A 99 -2.12 -10.49 4.29
CA PRO A 99 -1.25 -9.64 5.11
C PRO A 99 -0.22 -8.83 4.30
N VAL A 100 0.45 -9.47 3.34
CA VAL A 100 1.44 -8.82 2.46
C VAL A 100 0.74 -7.91 1.46
N ALA A 101 -0.23 -8.45 0.72
CA ALA A 101 -0.90 -7.72 -0.35
C ALA A 101 -1.65 -6.48 0.17
N SER A 102 -2.41 -6.61 1.26
CA SER A 102 -3.15 -5.50 1.86
C SER A 102 -2.25 -4.42 2.43
N THR A 103 -1.12 -4.78 3.05
CA THR A 103 -0.17 -3.78 3.57
C THR A 103 0.42 -2.95 2.43
N ILE A 104 0.89 -3.61 1.37
CA ILE A 104 1.47 -2.93 0.20
C ILE A 104 0.41 -2.08 -0.52
N ASN A 105 -0.80 -2.61 -0.73
CA ASN A 105 -1.90 -1.87 -1.35
C ASN A 105 -2.30 -0.64 -0.52
N THR A 106 -2.39 -0.83 0.80
CA THR A 106 -2.78 0.25 1.72
C THR A 106 -1.75 1.36 1.71
N LEU A 107 -0.47 0.99 1.76
CA LEU A 107 0.64 1.94 1.72
C LEU A 107 0.66 2.71 0.39
N ALA A 108 0.49 2.03 -0.74
CA ALA A 108 0.45 2.64 -2.06
C ALA A 108 -0.68 3.67 -2.18
N GLY A 109 -1.90 3.29 -1.77
CA GLY A 109 -3.06 4.17 -1.80
C GLY A 109 -2.92 5.37 -0.85
N ALA A 110 -2.44 5.12 0.37
CA ALA A 110 -2.27 6.16 1.38
C ALA A 110 -1.21 7.18 0.95
N LEU A 111 -0.01 6.74 0.56
CA LEU A 111 1.06 7.63 0.12
C LEU A 111 0.70 8.39 -1.14
N TYR A 112 -0.01 7.77 -2.09
CA TYR A 112 -0.52 8.49 -3.26
C TYR A 112 -1.43 9.64 -2.84
N LYS A 113 -2.37 9.42 -1.90
CA LYS A 113 -3.27 10.47 -1.40
C LYS A 113 -2.55 11.57 -0.61
N VAL A 114 -1.48 11.22 0.12
CA VAL A 114 -0.64 12.17 0.88
C VAL A 114 0.20 13.04 -0.06
N PHE A 115 0.84 12.44 -1.07
CA PHE A 115 1.78 13.14 -1.95
C PHE A 115 1.11 13.86 -3.12
N SER A 116 -0.08 13.43 -3.53
CA SER A 116 -0.85 14.08 -4.59
C SER A 116 -1.09 15.57 -4.29
N ALA A 117 -1.01 16.39 -5.33
CA ALA A 117 -1.28 17.81 -5.22
C ALA A 117 -2.71 18.06 -4.69
N SER A 118 -2.81 19.03 -3.78
CA SER A 118 -4.07 19.37 -3.11
C SER A 118 -4.15 20.87 -2.86
N PRO A 119 -5.32 21.50 -3.09
CA PRO A 119 -5.56 22.86 -2.63
C PRO A 119 -5.72 22.93 -1.09
N ASP A 120 -6.17 21.84 -0.46
CA ASP A 120 -6.36 21.74 0.99
C ASP A 120 -5.05 21.87 1.76
N GLN A 121 -4.97 22.88 2.63
CA GLN A 121 -3.85 23.13 3.53
C GLN A 121 -3.53 21.93 4.43
N ALA A 122 -4.54 21.24 4.98
CA ALA A 122 -4.30 20.11 5.88
C ALA A 122 -3.54 18.97 5.18
N ARG A 123 -3.82 18.74 3.89
CA ARG A 123 -3.07 17.76 3.08
C ARG A 123 -1.66 18.23 2.73
N LYS A 124 -1.43 19.53 2.54
CA LYS A 124 -0.07 20.09 2.37
C LYS A 124 0.76 19.91 3.64
N GLU A 125 0.18 20.19 4.81
CA GLU A 125 0.81 19.95 6.11
C GLU A 125 1.11 18.48 6.33
N MET A 126 0.18 17.58 6.00
CA MET A 126 0.41 16.13 6.09
C MET A 126 1.57 15.67 5.21
N ARG A 127 1.66 16.19 3.98
CA ARG A 127 2.78 15.91 3.07
C ARG A 127 4.11 16.36 3.66
N GLN A 128 4.18 17.59 4.15
CA GLN A 128 5.39 18.11 4.78
C GLN A 128 5.73 17.36 6.07
N ALA A 129 4.72 16.98 6.87
CA ALA A 129 4.90 16.17 8.07
C ALA A 129 5.50 14.80 7.75
N CYS A 130 5.10 14.19 6.62
CA CYS A 130 5.67 12.93 6.17
C CYS A 130 7.18 13.06 5.87
N PHE A 131 7.60 14.09 5.12
CA PHE A 131 9.01 14.33 4.84
C PHE A 131 9.84 14.58 6.10
N ASP A 132 9.37 15.47 6.98
CA ASP A 132 10.10 15.83 8.19
C ASP A 132 10.15 14.65 9.18
N TYR A 133 9.08 13.86 9.28
CA TYR A 133 9.05 12.63 10.08
C TYR A 133 10.08 11.61 9.60
N LEU A 134 10.16 11.38 8.28
CA LEU A 134 11.17 10.48 7.70
C LEU A 134 12.60 11.00 7.91
N SER A 135 12.77 12.32 7.95
CA SER A 135 14.06 12.98 8.17
C SER A 135 14.59 12.84 9.60
N LEU A 136 13.75 12.46 10.58
CA LEU A 136 14.18 12.18 11.96
C LEU A 136 15.09 10.94 12.07
N GLY A 137 15.14 10.08 11.05
CA GLY A 137 15.97 8.88 11.06
C GLY A 137 15.49 7.82 12.07
N GLY A 138 16.34 6.82 12.34
CA GLY A 138 16.02 5.75 13.27
C GLY A 138 14.71 5.02 12.93
N VAL A 139 13.89 4.74 13.94
CA VAL A 139 12.60 4.04 13.77
C VAL A 139 11.62 4.79 12.85
N PHE A 140 11.70 6.13 12.81
CA PHE A 140 10.81 6.98 12.01
C PHE A 140 11.06 6.84 10.51
N SER A 141 12.27 6.45 10.11
CA SER A 141 12.63 6.17 8.72
C SER A 141 12.65 4.66 8.43
N MET A 142 13.33 3.87 9.27
CA MET A 142 13.47 2.43 9.07
C MET A 142 12.13 1.70 9.04
N GLY A 143 11.17 2.10 9.88
CA GLY A 143 9.83 1.51 9.90
C GLY A 143 9.10 1.68 8.57
N PRO A 144 8.81 2.93 8.14
CA PRO A 144 8.19 3.19 6.83
C PRO A 144 8.96 2.60 5.64
N VAL A 145 10.30 2.64 5.65
CA VAL A 145 11.12 2.05 4.58
C VAL A 145 11.00 0.52 4.56
N SER A 146 10.91 -0.14 5.72
CA SER A 146 10.68 -1.60 5.79
C SER A 146 9.31 -2.02 5.25
N LEU A 147 8.30 -1.16 5.41
CA LEU A 147 6.97 -1.34 4.82
C LEU A 147 7.01 -1.11 3.30
N LEU A 148 7.70 -0.07 2.85
CA LEU A 148 7.84 0.28 1.42
C LEU A 148 8.59 -0.78 0.62
N SER A 149 9.67 -1.30 1.19
CA SER A 149 10.47 -2.38 0.58
C SER A 149 9.77 -3.74 0.61
N GLY A 150 8.65 -3.89 1.33
CA GLY A 150 7.96 -5.15 1.50
C GLY A 150 8.70 -6.16 2.38
N LEU A 151 9.76 -5.75 3.09
CA LEU A 151 10.56 -6.62 3.97
C LEU A 151 9.86 -6.91 5.30
N ASN A 152 9.03 -5.98 5.78
CA ASN A 152 8.26 -6.16 7.01
C ASN A 152 6.81 -5.66 6.85
N PRO A 153 5.99 -6.33 6.02
CA PRO A 153 4.64 -5.88 5.69
C PRO A 153 3.67 -6.17 6.84
N ARG A 154 3.80 -5.45 7.96
CA ARG A 154 2.94 -5.57 9.14
C ARG A 154 1.85 -4.50 9.11
N PRO A 155 0.56 -4.89 8.96
CA PRO A 155 -0.57 -3.96 8.94
C PRO A 155 -0.62 -2.99 10.12
N LEU A 156 -0.35 -3.47 11.34
CA LEU A 156 -0.36 -2.64 12.54
C LEU A 156 0.76 -1.58 12.51
N SER A 157 1.95 -1.96 12.04
CA SER A 157 3.06 -1.01 11.91
C SER A 157 2.73 0.10 10.91
N LEU A 158 2.06 -0.25 9.80
CA LEU A 158 1.58 0.74 8.82
C LEU A 158 0.64 1.76 9.47
N VAL A 159 -0.39 1.29 10.18
CA VAL A 159 -1.36 2.17 10.83
C VAL A 159 -0.69 3.06 11.88
N LEU A 160 0.20 2.49 12.69
CA LEU A 160 0.94 3.23 13.72
C LEU A 160 1.81 4.33 13.11
N HIS A 161 2.62 4.05 12.09
CA HIS A 161 3.44 5.07 11.44
C HIS A 161 2.58 6.14 10.74
N PHE A 162 1.48 5.74 10.10
CA PHE A 162 0.59 6.67 9.42
C PHE A 162 -0.02 7.70 10.39
N PHE A 163 -0.53 7.24 11.54
CA PHE A 163 -1.04 8.15 12.57
C PHE A 163 0.07 8.88 13.33
N ALA A 164 1.25 8.30 13.49
CA ALA A 164 2.41 8.99 14.07
C ALA A 164 2.83 10.20 13.22
N VAL A 165 2.84 10.07 11.88
CA VAL A 165 3.04 11.19 10.96
C VAL A 165 1.97 12.26 11.16
N ALA A 166 0.71 11.85 11.31
CA ALA A 166 -0.40 12.79 11.48
C ALA A 166 -0.29 13.57 12.80
N ILE A 167 -0.01 12.88 13.91
CA ILE A 167 0.22 13.48 15.24
C ILE A 167 1.46 14.39 15.21
N TYR A 168 2.54 13.95 14.56
CA TYR A 168 3.73 14.76 14.37
C TYR A 168 3.43 16.06 13.61
N GLY A 169 2.61 15.99 12.55
CA GLY A 169 2.12 17.16 11.82
C GLY A 169 1.31 18.11 12.69
N VAL A 170 0.45 17.60 13.57
CA VAL A 170 -0.26 18.43 14.57
C VAL A 170 0.72 19.09 15.53
N GLY A 171 1.70 18.36 16.06
CA GLY A 171 2.72 18.92 16.95
C GLY A 171 3.49 20.07 16.30
N ARG A 172 3.88 19.92 15.03
CA ARG A 172 4.52 20.98 14.24
C ARG A 172 3.66 22.23 14.06
N LEU A 173 2.35 22.06 13.93
CA LEU A 173 1.42 23.18 13.80
C LEU A 173 1.21 23.92 15.11
N LEU A 174 1.19 23.21 16.25
CA LEU A 174 0.86 23.78 17.55
C LEU A 174 2.06 24.36 18.30
N LEU A 175 3.29 23.98 17.95
CA LEU A 175 4.50 24.49 18.59
C LEU A 175 5.12 25.68 17.85
N PRO A 176 5.79 26.61 18.55
CA PRO A 176 5.85 26.72 20.02
C PRO A 176 4.56 27.28 20.64
N PHE A 177 3.72 27.98 19.86
CA PHE A 177 2.49 28.59 20.34
C PHE A 177 1.27 28.14 19.52
N PRO A 178 0.21 27.61 20.15
CA PRO A 178 -1.02 27.24 19.47
C PRO A 178 -1.84 28.48 19.11
N SER A 179 -2.63 28.39 18.03
CA SER A 179 -3.68 29.37 17.71
C SER A 179 -4.95 28.64 17.28
N PRO A 180 -6.15 29.25 17.40
CA PRO A 180 -7.40 28.61 16.99
C PRO A 180 -7.37 28.12 15.53
N MET A 181 -6.74 28.89 14.64
CA MET A 181 -6.56 28.50 13.24
C MET A 181 -5.65 27.28 13.09
N ARG A 182 -4.51 27.23 13.82
CA ARG A 182 -3.58 26.09 13.81
C ARG A 182 -4.21 24.83 14.39
N MET A 183 -4.99 24.97 15.47
CA MET A 183 -5.76 23.88 16.07
C MET A 183 -6.80 23.34 15.08
N TRP A 184 -7.50 24.23 14.36
CA TRP A 184 -8.44 23.83 13.32
C TRP A 184 -7.77 23.06 12.17
N ILE A 185 -6.60 23.53 11.69
CA ILE A 185 -5.83 22.82 10.66
C ILE A 185 -5.37 21.45 11.20
N GLY A 186 -4.91 21.37 12.45
CA GLY A 186 -4.53 20.12 13.10
C GLY A 186 -5.69 19.12 13.17
N ALA A 187 -6.89 19.57 13.58
CA ALA A 187 -8.09 18.73 13.59
C ALA A 187 -8.45 18.23 12.18
N ARG A 188 -8.36 19.11 11.17
CA ARG A 188 -8.56 18.75 9.76
C ARG A 188 -7.50 17.79 9.24
N LEU A 189 -6.26 17.87 9.72
CA LEU A 189 -5.17 16.95 9.38
C LEU A 189 -5.51 15.53 9.87
N ILE A 190 -5.91 15.39 11.14
CA ILE A 190 -6.34 14.09 11.70
C ILE A 190 -7.57 13.56 10.98
N SER A 191 -8.56 14.41 10.71
CA SER A 191 -9.76 14.04 9.94
C SER A 191 -9.39 13.55 8.53
N SER A 192 -8.48 14.25 7.85
CA SER A 192 -7.97 13.86 6.53
C SER A 192 -7.20 12.53 6.59
N ALA A 193 -6.39 12.32 7.61
CA ALA A 193 -5.62 11.08 7.80
C ALA A 193 -6.59 9.90 7.94
N SER A 194 -7.57 10.00 8.84
CA SER A 194 -8.63 9.00 9.02
C SER A 194 -9.43 8.76 7.74
N GLY A 195 -9.77 9.83 7.02
CA GLY A 195 -10.49 9.76 5.74
C GLY A 195 -9.69 9.13 4.59
N ILE A 196 -8.37 9.06 4.70
CA ILE A 196 -7.51 8.33 3.76
C ILE A 196 -7.41 6.86 4.18
N ILE A 197 -7.02 6.59 5.43
CA ILE A 197 -6.61 5.24 5.84
C ILE A 197 -7.78 4.29 6.05
N PHE A 198 -8.88 4.73 6.67
CA PHE A 198 -9.99 3.84 7.01
C PHE A 198 -10.74 3.29 5.79
N PRO A 199 -11.06 4.08 4.74
CA PRO A 199 -11.68 3.54 3.54
C PRO A 199 -10.80 2.49 2.85
N ILE A 200 -9.48 2.68 2.84
CA ILE A 200 -8.54 1.75 2.24
C ILE A 200 -8.48 0.44 3.04
N ILE A 201 -8.36 0.52 4.37
CA ILE A 201 -8.41 -0.66 5.26
C ILE A 201 -9.74 -1.42 5.10
N LYS A 202 -10.86 -0.70 5.01
CA LYS A 202 -12.18 -1.30 4.82
C LYS A 202 -12.26 -2.05 3.48
N ALA A 203 -11.70 -1.48 2.41
CA ALA A 203 -11.67 -2.10 1.09
C ALA A 203 -10.76 -3.35 1.04
N GLU A 204 -9.67 -3.37 1.82
CA GLU A 204 -8.78 -4.54 1.91
C GLU A 204 -9.30 -5.67 2.83
N GLY A 205 -10.24 -5.34 3.72
CA GLY A 205 -10.87 -6.27 4.66
C GLY A 205 -10.18 -6.30 6.02
N VAL A 206 -10.81 -5.69 7.03
CA VAL A 206 -10.25 -5.54 8.39
C VAL A 206 -9.83 -6.88 9.00
N ARG A 207 -10.71 -7.87 8.96
CA ARG A 207 -10.46 -9.17 9.59
C ARG A 207 -9.32 -9.92 8.88
N GLN A 208 -9.29 -9.88 7.55
CA GLN A 208 -8.29 -10.58 6.75
C GLN A 208 -6.91 -9.90 6.86
N MET A 209 -6.89 -8.58 7.00
CA MET A 209 -5.67 -7.79 7.15
C MET A 209 -5.05 -8.00 8.54
N PHE A 210 -5.82 -7.83 9.62
CA PHE A 210 -5.27 -7.84 11.00
C PHE A 210 -5.35 -9.19 11.70
N PHE A 211 -6.29 -10.05 11.32
CA PHE A 211 -6.57 -11.31 12.00
C PHE A 211 -6.75 -12.47 11.01
N PRO A 212 -5.79 -12.71 10.09
CA PRO A 212 -5.91 -13.75 9.06
C PRO A 212 -6.11 -15.16 9.65
N ALA A 213 -5.50 -15.42 10.81
CA ALA A 213 -5.61 -16.66 11.57
C ALA A 213 -7.03 -16.96 12.10
N THR A 214 -7.98 -16.02 11.99
CA THR A 214 -9.38 -16.25 12.38
C THR A 214 -10.25 -16.74 11.22
N VAL A 215 -9.69 -16.81 10.00
CA VAL A 215 -10.44 -17.22 8.81
C VAL A 215 -10.27 -18.75 8.63
N PRO A 216 -11.36 -19.54 8.51
CA PRO A 216 -11.27 -20.99 8.40
C PRO A 216 -10.39 -21.48 7.23
N ALA A 217 -10.38 -20.75 6.12
CA ALA A 217 -9.54 -21.05 4.97
C ALA A 217 -8.03 -21.00 5.30
N TYR A 218 -7.60 -20.34 6.39
CA TYR A 218 -6.20 -20.29 6.80
C TYR A 218 -5.62 -21.67 7.17
N TYR A 219 -6.45 -22.58 7.69
CA TYR A 219 -6.02 -23.88 8.23
C TYR A 219 -6.45 -25.08 7.38
N ARG A 220 -6.85 -24.89 6.12
CA ARG A 220 -7.30 -26.02 5.29
C ARG A 220 -6.12 -26.97 5.01
N ALA A 221 -6.33 -28.22 5.34
CA ALA A 221 -5.40 -29.29 5.00
C ALA A 221 -5.47 -29.60 3.49
N PRO A 222 -4.37 -30.09 2.89
CA PRO A 222 -4.39 -30.63 1.54
C PRO A 222 -5.42 -31.76 1.42
N PRO A 223 -6.11 -31.89 0.27
CA PRO A 223 -7.00 -33.01 0.04
C PRO A 223 -6.23 -34.35 0.05
N VAL A 224 -6.90 -35.39 0.55
CA VAL A 224 -6.39 -36.75 0.61
C VAL A 224 -6.84 -37.48 -0.66
N ASN A 225 -6.26 -37.11 -1.80
CA ASN A 225 -6.46 -37.79 -3.07
C ASN A 225 -5.11 -38.30 -3.59
#